data_AF-A0A3M1W408-F1
#
_entry.id   AF-A0A3M1W408-F1
#
_cell.length_a   1.000
_cell.length_b   1.000
_cell.length_c   1.000
_cell.angle_alpha   90.00
_cell.angle_beta   90.00
_cell.angle_gamma   90.00
#
_symmetry.space_group_name_H-M   'P 1'
#
loop_
_entity.id
_entity.type
_entity.pdbx_description
1 polymer ?
#
loop_
_entity_poly.entity_id
_entity_poly.type
_entity_poly.pdbx_seq_one_letter_code
_entity_poly.pdbx_strand_id
1 'polypeptide(L)'
;MKARARADGGRVAGDGAESVIRFPDALPGLEGAHAWQLVEHPEALPFLWLRSVDRPPLALLVVDPRVIRPDYAPNVSAGDLERIGLAPGAPRIDLVVVTLREGGRATANLRAPLLINPEKMLGAQVILTDPSWPLHHPIAGAGAEAGGTGRSRTCSSSAGNKGSRSSSGSASRSRSSESTASR
;
A
#
# COMPACT_ATOMS: atom_id res chain seq x y z
N MET A 1 18.06 1.07 -35.73
CA MET A 1 18.08 2.12 -34.69
C MET A 1 16.83 1.97 -33.83
N LYS A 2 16.99 1.93 -32.50
CA LYS A 2 15.98 1.53 -31.49
C LYS A 2 14.75 2.45 -31.49
N ALA A 3 13.56 1.88 -31.65
CA ALA A 3 12.33 2.50 -31.18
C ALA A 3 12.26 2.36 -29.65
N ARG A 4 12.26 3.49 -28.94
CA ARG A 4 12.00 3.53 -27.49
C ARG A 4 10.50 3.35 -27.30
N ALA A 5 10.09 2.19 -26.80
CA ALA A 5 8.75 2.03 -26.23
C ALA A 5 8.69 2.84 -24.93
N ARG A 6 8.00 3.98 -24.95
CA ARG A 6 7.52 4.60 -23.72
C ARG A 6 6.31 3.78 -23.25
N ALA A 7 6.40 3.24 -22.04
CA ALA A 7 5.26 2.68 -21.35
C ALA A 7 4.36 3.86 -20.93
N ASP A 8 3.40 4.19 -21.79
CA ASP A 8 2.26 5.00 -21.40
C ASP A 8 1.40 4.14 -20.47
N GLY A 9 1.15 4.64 -19.25
CA GLY A 9 0.21 4.02 -18.32
C GLY A 9 -1.11 3.81 -19.03
N GLY A 10 -1.64 2.58 -18.97
CA GLY A 10 -2.84 2.15 -19.68
C GLY A 10 -3.97 3.14 -19.48
N ARG A 11 -4.16 4.00 -20.48
CA ARG A 11 -5.21 5.01 -20.51
C ARG A 11 -6.53 4.27 -20.64
N VAL A 12 -7.30 4.22 -19.56
CA VAL A 12 -8.72 3.86 -19.64
C VAL A 12 -9.49 5.07 -20.19
N ALA A 13 -9.16 5.48 -21.43
CA ALA A 13 -9.90 6.51 -22.13
C ALA A 13 -11.09 5.85 -22.84
N GLY A 14 -12.23 5.81 -22.15
CA GLY A 14 -13.53 5.65 -22.78
C GLY A 14 -14.19 7.01 -22.91
N ASP A 15 -14.41 7.46 -24.15
CA ASP A 15 -15.22 8.62 -24.47
C ASP A 15 -16.62 8.51 -23.82
N GLY A 16 -16.94 9.41 -22.89
CA GLY A 16 -18.31 9.78 -22.50
C GLY A 16 -19.22 8.72 -21.86
N ALA A 17 -18.81 7.45 -21.74
CA ALA A 17 -19.54 6.41 -21.04
C ALA A 17 -18.68 5.88 -19.88
N GLU A 18 -18.99 6.30 -18.66
CA GLU A 18 -18.39 5.75 -17.43
C GLU A 18 -18.55 4.23 -17.43
N SER A 19 -17.48 3.49 -17.77
CA SER A 19 -17.54 2.05 -17.95
C SER A 19 -17.73 1.36 -16.60
N VAL A 20 -18.80 0.57 -16.48
CA VAL A 20 -19.16 -0.13 -15.23
C VAL A 20 -18.42 -1.47 -15.16
N ILE A 21 -17.62 -1.65 -14.13
CA ILE A 21 -16.97 -2.91 -13.76
C ILE A 21 -17.95 -3.74 -12.93
N ARG A 22 -18.17 -4.99 -13.30
CA ARG A 22 -19.02 -5.93 -12.57
C ARG A 22 -18.17 -6.90 -11.76
N PHE A 23 -18.50 -7.07 -10.48
CA PHE A 23 -17.94 -8.06 -9.57
C PHE A 23 -19.04 -9.08 -9.24
N PRO A 24 -19.16 -10.19 -9.98
CA PRO A 24 -20.25 -11.16 -9.81
C PRO A 24 -20.36 -11.70 -8.38
N ASP A 25 -19.21 -11.93 -7.74
CA ASP A 25 -19.14 -12.45 -6.37
C ASP A 25 -19.19 -11.38 -5.28
N ALA A 26 -19.40 -10.12 -5.66
CA ALA A 26 -19.19 -8.93 -4.83
C ALA A 26 -17.76 -8.84 -4.26
N LEU A 27 -17.48 -7.74 -3.55
CA LEU A 27 -16.27 -7.62 -2.75
C LEU A 27 -16.57 -8.15 -1.34
N PRO A 28 -15.69 -8.94 -0.71
CA PRO A 28 -15.82 -9.38 0.68
C PRO A 28 -16.20 -8.24 1.64
N GLY A 29 -17.28 -8.43 2.42
CA GLY A 29 -17.80 -7.44 3.36
C GLY A 29 -18.61 -6.30 2.74
N LEU A 30 -18.82 -6.33 1.42
CA LEU A 30 -19.62 -5.38 0.65
C LEU A 30 -20.67 -6.12 -0.18
N GLU A 31 -21.34 -7.08 0.46
CA GLU A 31 -22.36 -7.92 -0.16
C GLU A 31 -23.49 -7.05 -0.75
N GLY A 32 -23.95 -7.42 -1.95
CA GLY A 32 -24.98 -6.69 -2.69
C GLY A 32 -24.47 -5.49 -3.51
N ALA A 33 -23.18 -5.15 -3.46
CA ALA A 33 -22.56 -4.17 -4.35
C ALA A 33 -21.73 -4.86 -5.44
N HIS A 34 -22.31 -4.97 -6.64
CA HIS A 34 -21.77 -5.72 -7.77
C HIS A 34 -21.31 -4.83 -8.93
N ALA A 35 -21.84 -3.62 -9.08
CA ALA A 35 -21.39 -2.64 -10.06
C ALA A 35 -20.57 -1.52 -9.45
N TRP A 36 -19.49 -1.22 -10.14
CA TRP A 36 -18.50 -0.25 -9.72
C TRP A 36 -18.03 0.58 -10.90
N GLN A 37 -17.71 1.83 -10.66
CA GLN A 37 -17.06 2.71 -11.62
C GLN A 37 -15.72 3.15 -11.05
N LEU A 38 -14.70 3.16 -11.91
CA LEU A 38 -13.40 3.71 -11.56
C LEU A 38 -13.41 5.21 -11.92
N VAL A 39 -13.27 6.05 -10.91
CA VAL A 39 -13.33 7.51 -11.03
C VAL A 39 -11.97 8.09 -10.70
N GLU A 40 -11.44 8.89 -11.63
CA GLU A 40 -10.20 9.62 -11.44
C GLU A 40 -10.49 11.03 -10.91
N HIS A 41 -9.67 11.49 -9.98
CA HIS A 41 -9.61 12.91 -9.61
C HIS A 41 -8.18 13.39 -9.82
N PRO A 42 -7.94 14.40 -10.69
CA PRO A 42 -6.59 14.85 -11.02
C PRO A 42 -5.72 15.20 -9.80
N GLU A 43 -6.33 15.77 -8.75
CA GLU A 43 -5.64 16.13 -7.51
C GLU A 43 -5.34 14.95 -6.59
N ALA A 44 -5.99 13.81 -6.80
CA ALA A 44 -5.81 12.60 -6.00
C ALA A 44 -4.90 11.58 -6.67
N LEU A 45 -4.50 11.78 -7.94
CA LEU A 45 -3.58 10.88 -8.63
C LEU A 45 -2.30 10.69 -7.80
N PRO A 46 -1.80 9.45 -7.66
CA PRO A 46 -2.16 8.24 -8.40
C PRO A 46 -3.33 7.43 -7.80
N PHE A 47 -4.03 7.93 -6.79
CA PHE A 47 -5.16 7.25 -6.16
C PHE A 47 -6.45 7.49 -6.93
N LEU A 48 -7.27 6.43 -7.01
CA LEU A 48 -8.54 6.41 -7.72
C LEU A 48 -9.67 6.03 -6.77
N TRP A 49 -10.90 6.39 -7.12
CA TRP A 49 -12.09 5.97 -6.40
C TRP A 49 -12.82 4.88 -7.16
N LEU A 50 -12.95 3.70 -6.54
CA LEU A 50 -13.84 2.66 -7.01
C LEU A 50 -15.21 2.88 -6.36
N ARG A 51 -16.11 3.58 -7.06
CA ARG A 51 -17.43 3.99 -6.56
C ARG A 51 -18.48 2.95 -6.92
N SER A 52 -19.30 2.53 -5.95
CA SER A 52 -20.39 1.61 -6.21
C SER A 52 -21.53 2.32 -6.96
N VAL A 53 -22.05 1.68 -8.00
CA VAL A 53 -23.25 2.12 -8.71
C VAL A 53 -24.51 1.66 -7.96
N ASP A 54 -24.48 0.43 -7.42
CA ASP A 54 -25.62 -0.13 -6.69
C ASP A 54 -25.85 0.60 -5.35
N ARG A 55 -24.78 1.12 -4.75
CA ARG A 55 -24.80 1.85 -3.46
C ARG A 55 -24.01 3.16 -3.58
N PRO A 56 -24.58 4.25 -4.12
CA PRO A 56 -23.84 5.48 -4.45
C PRO A 56 -22.97 6.09 -3.33
N PRO A 57 -23.34 6.01 -2.03
CA PRO A 57 -22.48 6.51 -0.95
C PRO A 57 -21.22 5.67 -0.70
N LEU A 58 -21.13 4.45 -1.25
CA LEU A 58 -20.02 3.52 -1.05
C LEU A 58 -18.94 3.74 -2.10
N ALA A 59 -17.73 4.06 -1.65
CA ALA A 59 -16.55 4.14 -2.50
C ALA A 59 -15.31 3.62 -1.78
N LEU A 60 -14.41 3.01 -2.53
CA LEU A 60 -13.11 2.52 -2.04
C LEU A 60 -11.99 3.34 -2.66
N LEU A 61 -11.02 3.74 -1.85
CA LEU A 61 -9.78 4.31 -2.35
C LEU A 61 -8.90 3.16 -2.85
N VAL A 62 -8.44 3.24 -4.11
CA VAL A 62 -7.63 2.21 -4.75
C VAL A 62 -6.44 2.81 -5.48
N VAL A 63 -5.42 2.01 -5.74
CA VAL A 63 -4.21 2.42 -6.47
C VAL A 63 -3.67 1.25 -7.28
N ASP A 64 -2.98 1.52 -8.39
CA ASP A 64 -2.14 0.51 -9.04
C ASP A 64 -1.02 0.13 -8.05
N PRO A 65 -0.93 -1.15 -7.62
CA PRO A 65 0.06 -1.57 -6.63
C PRO A 65 1.51 -1.32 -7.06
N ARG A 66 1.78 -1.26 -8.37
CA ARG A 66 3.14 -1.04 -8.91
C ARG A 66 3.64 0.38 -8.66
N VAL A 67 2.73 1.33 -8.41
CA VAL A 67 3.08 2.71 -8.05
C VAL A 67 3.70 2.78 -6.66
N ILE A 68 3.18 2.00 -5.71
CA ILE A 68 3.65 1.98 -4.32
C ILE A 68 4.69 0.87 -4.07
N ARG A 69 4.67 -0.17 -4.90
CA ARG A 69 5.59 -1.31 -4.83
C ARG A 69 6.00 -1.75 -6.24
N PRO A 70 7.08 -1.18 -6.81
CA PRO A 70 7.47 -1.40 -8.21
C PRO A 70 7.74 -2.86 -8.60
N ASP A 71 8.10 -3.70 -7.63
CA ASP A 71 8.34 -5.14 -7.79
C ASP A 71 7.06 -5.98 -7.64
N TYR A 72 5.87 -5.37 -7.56
CA TYR A 72 4.61 -6.08 -7.39
C TYR A 72 4.25 -6.90 -8.65
N ALA A 73 4.54 -8.20 -8.58
CA ALA A 73 4.26 -9.18 -9.63
C ALA A 73 3.69 -10.47 -9.00
N PRO A 74 2.44 -10.44 -8.52
CA PRO A 74 1.86 -11.60 -7.84
C PRO A 74 1.55 -12.72 -8.81
N ASN A 75 1.82 -13.96 -8.39
CA ASN A 75 1.33 -15.14 -9.09
C ASN A 75 -0.16 -15.33 -8.80
N VAL A 76 -0.99 -15.36 -9.84
CA VAL A 76 -2.44 -15.54 -9.75
C VAL A 76 -2.80 -16.87 -10.39
N SER A 77 -3.66 -17.66 -9.74
CA SER A 77 -4.04 -18.97 -10.25
C SER A 77 -4.85 -18.86 -11.55
N ALA A 78 -4.75 -19.88 -12.41
CA ALA A 78 -5.57 -19.92 -13.62
C ALA A 78 -7.08 -19.93 -13.33
N GLY A 79 -7.49 -20.58 -12.23
CA GLY A 79 -8.89 -20.58 -11.79
C GLY A 79 -9.39 -19.19 -11.41
N ASP A 80 -8.58 -18.38 -10.73
CA ASP A 80 -8.96 -17.00 -10.40
C ASP A 80 -9.08 -16.12 -11.65
N LEU A 81 -8.22 -16.31 -12.64
CA LEU A 81 -8.29 -15.60 -13.92
C LEU A 81 -9.52 -16.00 -14.74
N GLU A 82 -9.86 -17.28 -14.74
CA GLU A 82 -11.03 -17.82 -15.44
C GLU A 82 -12.34 -17.21 -14.93
N ARG A 83 -12.46 -16.92 -13.63
CA ARG A 83 -13.63 -16.26 -13.02
C ARG A 83 -13.96 -14.91 -13.63
N ILE A 84 -12.94 -14.18 -14.08
CA ILE A 84 -13.09 -12.88 -14.78
C ILE A 84 -12.91 -13.03 -16.29
N GLY A 85 -12.89 -14.26 -16.78
CA GLY A 85 -12.80 -14.59 -18.20
C GLY A 85 -11.49 -14.17 -18.85
N LEU A 86 -10.37 -14.17 -18.10
CA LEU A 86 -9.03 -13.90 -18.60
C LEU A 86 -8.25 -15.19 -18.84
N ALA A 87 -7.49 -15.22 -19.93
CA ALA A 87 -6.46 -16.23 -20.14
C ALA A 87 -5.18 -15.88 -19.36
N PRO A 88 -4.38 -16.87 -18.94
CA PRO A 88 -3.05 -16.62 -18.38
C PRO A 88 -2.19 -15.74 -19.30
N GLY A 89 -1.59 -14.69 -18.76
CA GLY A 89 -0.75 -13.73 -19.51
C GLY A 89 -1.50 -12.67 -20.32
N ALA A 90 -2.84 -12.72 -20.38
CA ALA A 90 -3.63 -11.65 -20.99
C ALA A 90 -3.47 -10.33 -20.21
N PRO A 91 -3.55 -9.17 -20.89
CA PRO A 91 -3.55 -7.87 -20.22
C PRO A 91 -4.68 -7.78 -19.20
N ARG A 92 -4.36 -7.25 -18.02
CA ARG A 92 -5.33 -7.04 -16.93
C ARG A 92 -4.99 -5.77 -16.17
N ILE A 93 -5.98 -5.24 -15.47
CA ILE A 93 -5.80 -4.14 -14.52
C ILE A 93 -5.71 -4.74 -13.12
N ASP A 94 -4.67 -4.36 -12.39
CA ASP A 94 -4.49 -4.73 -10.98
C ASP A 94 -4.70 -3.48 -10.14
N LEU A 95 -5.58 -3.55 -9.14
CA LEU A 95 -5.78 -2.49 -8.16
C LEU A 95 -5.71 -3.07 -6.75
N VAL A 96 -5.26 -2.27 -5.78
CA VAL A 96 -5.27 -2.64 -4.36
C VAL A 96 -6.01 -1.60 -3.55
N VAL A 97 -6.75 -2.06 -2.53
CA VAL A 97 -7.50 -1.18 -1.64
C VAL A 97 -6.56 -0.48 -0.67
N VAL A 98 -6.75 0.83 -0.54
CA VAL A 98 -6.03 1.71 0.37
C VAL A 98 -6.89 1.99 1.60
N THR A 99 -6.29 1.85 2.77
CA THR A 99 -6.88 2.21 4.06
C THR A 99 -6.14 3.42 4.62
N LEU A 100 -6.87 4.52 4.80
CA LEU A 100 -6.39 5.69 5.52
C LEU A 100 -6.50 5.43 7.02
N ARG A 101 -5.49 5.85 7.77
CA ARG A 101 -5.37 5.74 9.23
C ARG A 101 -5.10 7.12 9.82
N GLU A 102 -5.28 7.22 11.14
CA GLU A 102 -5.00 8.44 11.87
C GLU A 102 -3.55 8.93 11.72
N GLY A 103 -3.39 10.26 11.75
CA GLY A 103 -2.11 10.93 11.62
C GLY A 103 -1.55 10.93 10.20
N GLY A 104 -2.43 10.89 9.18
CA GLY A 104 -2.02 10.90 7.77
C GLY A 104 -1.30 9.61 7.35
N ARG A 105 -1.46 8.50 8.06
CA ARG A 105 -0.85 7.23 7.64
C ARG A 105 -1.79 6.53 6.66
N ALA A 106 -1.25 5.89 5.64
CA ALA A 106 -2.05 5.04 4.74
C ALA A 106 -1.36 3.69 4.53
N THR A 107 -2.17 2.66 4.35
CA THR A 107 -1.69 1.31 4.03
C THR A 107 -2.48 0.73 2.86
N ALA A 108 -1.84 -0.04 1.98
CA ALA A 108 -2.51 -0.80 0.93
C ALA A 108 -2.53 -2.31 1.25
N ASN A 109 -3.61 -2.98 0.86
CA ASN A 109 -3.71 -4.44 0.95
C ASN A 109 -3.16 -5.09 -0.33
N LEU A 110 -1.88 -5.46 -0.29
CA LEU A 110 -1.20 -6.13 -1.40
C LEU A 110 -1.52 -7.64 -1.48
N ARG A 111 -2.13 -8.22 -0.44
CA ARG A 111 -2.49 -9.65 -0.43
C ARG A 111 -3.81 -9.93 -1.13
N ALA A 112 -4.68 -8.93 -1.28
CA ALA A 112 -6.01 -9.10 -1.84
C ALA A 112 -6.30 -8.10 -2.98
N PRO A 113 -5.56 -8.19 -4.12
CA PRO A 113 -5.81 -7.31 -5.27
C PRO A 113 -7.20 -7.52 -5.88
N LEU A 114 -7.69 -6.43 -6.45
CA LEU A 114 -8.81 -6.41 -7.38
C LEU A 114 -8.24 -6.63 -8.78
N LEU A 115 -8.56 -7.76 -9.39
CA LEU A 115 -8.19 -8.07 -10.76
C LEU A 115 -9.36 -7.73 -11.67
N ILE A 116 -9.10 -6.97 -12.73
CA ILE A 116 -10.13 -6.54 -13.69
C ILE A 116 -9.72 -6.95 -15.09
N ASN A 117 -10.66 -7.59 -15.78
CA ASN A 117 -10.62 -7.82 -17.22
C ASN A 117 -11.14 -6.58 -17.95
N PRO A 118 -10.27 -5.79 -18.62
CA PRO A 118 -10.70 -4.57 -19.31
C PRO A 118 -11.56 -4.85 -20.56
N GLU A 119 -11.47 -6.04 -21.16
CA GLU A 119 -12.26 -6.39 -22.34
C GLU A 119 -13.70 -6.74 -21.97
N LYS A 120 -13.88 -7.45 -20.84
CA LYS A 120 -15.20 -7.92 -20.38
C LYS A 120 -15.81 -7.05 -19.28
N MET A 121 -15.04 -6.11 -18.74
CA MET A 121 -15.41 -5.31 -17.57
C MET A 121 -15.86 -6.17 -16.37
N LEU A 122 -15.19 -7.30 -16.18
CA LEU A 122 -15.40 -8.22 -15.06
C LEU A 122 -14.25 -8.11 -14.06
N GLY A 123 -14.59 -8.03 -12.78
CA GLY A 123 -13.65 -7.92 -11.67
C GLY A 123 -13.84 -9.01 -10.63
N ALA A 124 -12.75 -9.32 -9.92
CA ALA A 124 -12.76 -10.18 -8.74
C ALA A 124 -11.72 -9.71 -7.73
N GLN A 125 -12.01 -9.85 -6.43
CA GLN A 125 -11.01 -9.72 -5.39
C GLN A 125 -10.39 -11.08 -5.11
N VAL A 126 -9.09 -11.22 -5.36
CA VAL A 126 -8.37 -12.49 -5.23
C VAL A 126 -7.46 -12.44 -4.03
N ILE A 127 -7.58 -13.41 -3.13
CA ILE A 127 -6.66 -13.56 -1.99
C ILE A 127 -5.45 -14.34 -2.45
N LEU A 128 -4.29 -13.69 -2.52
CA LEU A 128 -3.03 -14.30 -2.88
C LEU A 128 -2.58 -15.28 -1.79
N THR A 129 -2.14 -16.46 -2.20
CA THR A 129 -1.63 -17.50 -1.31
C THR A 129 -0.21 -17.23 -0.82
N ASP A 130 0.57 -16.45 -1.56
CA ASP A 130 1.91 -16.05 -1.17
C ASP A 130 1.87 -15.07 0.01
N PRO A 131 2.37 -15.46 1.20
CA PRO A 131 2.35 -14.62 2.39
C PRO A 131 3.35 -13.45 2.32
N SER A 132 4.25 -13.41 1.33
CA SER A 132 5.20 -12.30 1.13
C SER A 132 4.51 -10.98 0.82
N TRP A 133 3.28 -11.03 0.30
CA TRP A 133 2.44 -9.86 0.09
C TRP A 133 1.74 -9.46 1.40
N PRO A 134 1.99 -8.25 1.93
CA PRO A 134 1.42 -7.82 3.20
C PRO A 134 -0.04 -7.34 3.05
N LEU A 135 -0.84 -7.59 4.10
CA LEU A 135 -2.19 -7.01 4.24
C LEU A 135 -2.16 -5.49 4.49
N HIS A 136 -1.07 -5.00 5.07
CA HIS A 136 -0.88 -3.59 5.41
C HIS A 136 0.50 -3.13 4.93
N HIS A 137 0.61 -2.85 3.63
CA HIS A 137 1.80 -2.22 3.06
C HIS A 137 1.78 -0.71 3.34
N PRO A 138 2.73 -0.14 4.09
CA PRO A 138 2.78 1.30 4.31
C PRO A 138 2.98 2.06 3.00
N ILE A 139 2.21 3.14 2.81
CA ILE A 139 2.37 4.04 1.67
C ILE A 139 3.18 5.26 2.13
N ALA A 140 4.39 5.43 1.58
CA ALA A 140 5.24 6.56 1.91
C ALA A 140 4.61 7.88 1.46
N GLY A 141 4.69 8.93 2.29
CA GLY A 141 4.22 10.27 1.93
C GLY A 141 2.71 10.52 2.08
N ALA A 142 1.92 9.56 2.56
CA ALA A 142 0.50 9.79 2.88
C ALA A 142 0.29 10.82 4.02
N GLY A 143 1.35 11.14 4.76
CA GLY A 143 1.37 12.07 5.87
C GLY A 143 2.73 12.76 5.97
N ALA A 144 2.84 13.94 5.38
CA ALA A 144 3.78 14.96 5.81
C ALA A 144 3.03 16.28 5.67
N GLU A 145 2.66 16.87 6.81
CA GLU A 145 2.55 18.31 7.10
C GLU A 145 2.00 18.47 8.53
N ALA A 146 2.88 18.35 9.51
CA ALA A 146 2.68 18.93 10.84
C ALA A 146 4.05 19.19 11.49
N GLY A 147 4.46 20.47 11.52
CA GLY A 147 5.48 20.97 12.43
C GLY A 147 6.82 21.32 11.80
N GLY A 148 6.98 22.59 11.38
CA GLY A 148 8.28 23.08 10.92
C GLY A 148 8.41 24.59 10.67
N THR A 149 7.48 25.44 11.10
CA THR A 149 7.70 26.90 11.09
C THR A 149 8.25 27.35 12.45
N GLY A 150 9.56 27.57 12.53
CA GLY A 150 10.21 27.89 13.81
C GLY A 150 11.67 28.34 13.76
N ARG A 151 11.98 29.31 12.89
CA ARG A 151 13.04 30.33 13.00
C ARG A 151 14.49 29.91 13.33
N SER A 152 15.36 30.18 12.35
CA SER A 152 16.80 30.43 12.54
C SER A 152 17.05 31.68 13.41
N ARG A 153 17.87 31.54 14.47
CA ARG A 153 19.14 32.28 14.69
C ARG A 153 19.62 32.23 16.17
N THR A 154 20.78 31.61 16.35
CA THR A 154 21.93 31.96 17.23
C THR A 154 21.71 32.76 18.53
N CYS A 155 22.15 32.18 19.64
CA CYS A 155 22.84 32.87 20.75
C CYS A 155 23.98 31.94 21.23
N SER A 156 25.23 32.25 20.92
CA SER A 156 26.16 33.07 21.73
C SER A 156 26.66 32.34 22.99
N SER A 157 27.91 31.90 22.89
CA SER A 157 28.77 31.35 23.92
C SER A 157 28.98 32.29 25.12
N SER A 158 28.84 31.76 26.33
CA SER A 158 29.45 32.19 27.60
C SER A 158 29.04 31.16 28.68
N ALA A 159 29.73 30.87 29.79
CA ALA A 159 31.10 30.97 30.28
C ALA A 159 31.07 30.27 31.66
N GLY A 160 32.15 29.57 32.05
CA GLY A 160 32.43 29.13 33.44
C GLY A 160 31.63 27.92 33.95
N ASN A 161 32.10 27.09 34.88
CA ASN A 161 33.32 27.05 35.68
C ASN A 161 33.47 25.62 36.25
N LYS A 162 34.71 25.25 36.57
CA LYS A 162 35.19 24.00 37.16
C LYS A 162 34.58 23.74 38.55
N GLY A 163 34.33 22.46 38.85
CA GLY A 163 34.00 21.97 40.19
C GLY A 163 34.45 20.52 40.36
N SER A 164 35.71 20.35 40.75
CA SER A 164 36.30 19.10 41.21
C SER A 164 35.76 18.69 42.58
N ARG A 165 35.40 17.42 42.77
CA ARG A 165 35.56 16.71 44.07
C ARG A 165 35.49 15.19 43.91
N SER A 166 36.45 14.57 44.56
CA SER A 166 36.80 13.16 44.65
C SER A 166 36.22 12.51 45.92
N SER A 167 35.83 11.23 45.83
CA SER A 167 35.91 10.22 46.92
C SER A 167 35.31 8.90 46.38
N SER A 168 36.13 7.93 45.97
CA SER A 168 36.62 6.79 46.78
C SER A 168 35.56 5.75 47.13
N GLY A 169 35.75 4.50 46.67
CA GLY A 169 34.89 3.37 47.05
C GLY A 169 35.22 2.10 46.28
N SER A 170 36.37 1.51 46.54
CA SER A 170 36.82 0.20 46.07
C SER A 170 36.04 -0.93 46.73
N ALA A 171 35.67 -1.99 46.00
CA ALA A 171 35.79 -3.38 46.45
C ALA A 171 35.40 -4.39 45.36
N SER A 172 36.43 -5.11 44.92
CA SER A 172 36.41 -6.39 44.23
C SER A 172 35.58 -7.47 44.95
N ARG A 173 34.96 -8.39 44.19
CA ARG A 173 35.00 -9.83 44.50
C ARG A 173 34.62 -10.70 43.30
N SER A 174 35.53 -11.62 43.02
CA SER A 174 35.52 -12.76 42.12
C SER A 174 34.88 -14.00 42.75
N ARG A 175 34.26 -14.86 41.92
CA ARG A 175 34.17 -16.35 42.00
C ARG A 175 33.22 -16.80 40.86
N SER A 176 33.63 -17.53 39.82
CA SER A 176 34.13 -18.93 39.71
C SER A 176 33.02 -19.99 39.73
N SER A 177 32.90 -20.71 38.58
CA SER A 177 32.52 -22.13 38.33
C SER A 177 31.14 -22.62 38.80
N GLU A 178 30.40 -23.54 38.16
CA GLU A 178 30.60 -24.83 37.45
C GLU A 178 29.37 -25.05 36.50
N SER A 179 29.45 -25.64 35.30
CA SER A 179 29.68 -27.04 34.87
C SER A 179 28.45 -27.98 34.88
N THR A 180 28.32 -28.73 33.77
CA THR A 180 27.67 -30.06 33.62
C THR A 180 26.14 -30.09 33.44
N ALA A 181 25.51 -31.01 32.71
CA ALA A 181 25.71 -31.71 31.43
C ALA A 181 24.41 -32.52 31.20
N SER A 182 24.22 -32.93 29.95
CA SER A 182 23.25 -33.88 29.40
C SER A 182 22.83 -35.07 30.30
N ARG A 183 21.53 -35.40 30.27
CA ARG A 183 21.03 -36.68 29.71
C ARG A 183 19.51 -36.67 29.57
#